data_AF-A0A1M7T7U1-F1
#
_entry.id   AF-A0A1M7T7U1-F1
#
_cell.length_a   1.000
_cell.length_b   1.000
_cell.length_c   1.000
_cell.angle_alpha   90.00
_cell.angle_beta   90.00
_cell.angle_gamma   90.00
#
_symmetry.space_group_name_H-M   'P 1'
#
loop_
_entity.id
_entity.type
_entity.pdbx_description
1 polymer ?
#
loop_
_entity_poly.entity_id
_entity_poly.type
_entity_poly.pdbx_seq_one_letter_code
_entity_poly.pdbx_strand_id
1 'polypeptide(L)' 'MTNHYNVLPIRLKSTKEIAEAFRVSRNMVFKWKKEKAPIVRVGRGLQADYYELSKWLNERG' A
#
# COMPACT_ATOMS: atom_id res chain seq x y z
N MET A 1 9.41 -13.47 -28.04
CA MET A 1 10.12 -13.29 -26.75
C MET A 1 9.35 -12.25 -25.95
N THR A 2 8.38 -12.68 -25.13
CA THR A 2 7.66 -11.78 -24.23
C THR A 2 8.54 -11.52 -23.01
N ASN A 3 9.09 -10.32 -22.91
CA ASN A 3 9.81 -9.87 -21.72
C ASN A 3 8.83 -9.90 -20.54
N HIS A 4 8.93 -10.93 -19.70
CA HIS A 4 8.34 -10.94 -18.37
C HIS A 4 9.10 -9.89 -17.54
N TYR A 5 8.67 -8.64 -17.63
CA TYR A 5 9.02 -7.65 -16.62
C TYR A 5 8.46 -8.16 -15.31
N ASN A 6 9.32 -8.81 -14.53
CA ASN A 6 9.03 -9.22 -13.17
C ASN A 6 8.94 -7.94 -12.35
N VAL A 7 7.76 -7.31 -12.35
CA VAL A 7 7.54 -6.06 -11.62
C VAL A 7 7.65 -6.42 -10.15
N LEU A 8 8.81 -6.15 -9.57
CA LEU A 8 9.04 -6.47 -8.17
C LEU A 8 8.01 -5.70 -7.33
N PRO A 9 7.37 -6.35 -6.34
CA PRO A 9 6.42 -5.70 -5.47
C PRO A 9 7.06 -4.48 -4.81
N ILE A 10 6.54 -3.29 -5.10
CA ILE A 10 7.01 -2.05 -4.48
C ILE A 10 6.48 -2.02 -3.05
N ARG A 11 7.31 -2.49 -2.12
CA ARG A 11 6.98 -2.51 -0.70
C ARG A 11 7.22 -1.15 -0.06
N LEU A 12 6.14 -0.53 0.37
CA LEU A 12 6.13 0.69 1.16
C LEU A 12 6.35 0.29 2.63
N LYS A 13 7.41 0.80 3.27
CA LYS A 13 7.91 0.29 4.56
C LYS A 13 7.43 1.08 5.78
N SER A 14 6.69 2.16 5.58
CA SER A 14 6.15 2.97 6.66
C SER A 14 4.81 3.62 6.31
N THR A 15 4.04 4.01 7.34
CA THR A 15 2.81 4.80 7.16
C THR A 15 3.09 6.12 6.44
N LYS A 16 4.26 6.72 6.64
CA LYS A 16 4.68 7.96 5.95
C LYS A 16 4.88 7.70 4.45
N GLU A 17 5.61 6.65 4.11
CA GLU A 17 5.88 6.26 2.73
C GLU A 17 4.60 5.89 1.98
N ILE A 18 3.67 5.17 2.65
CA ILE A 18 2.35 4.88 2.08
C ILE A 18 1.58 6.18 1.84
N ALA A 19 1.56 7.09 2.82
CA ALA A 19 0.87 8.37 2.67
C ALA A 19 1.44 9.21 1.52
N GLU A 20 2.76 9.25 1.36
CA GLU A 20 3.44 9.96 0.29
C GLU A 20 3.17 9.34 -1.08
N ALA A 21 3.26 8.01 -1.19
CA ALA A 21 3.04 7.29 -2.45
C ALA A 21 1.62 7.51 -3.00
N PHE A 22 0.62 7.57 -2.12
CA PHE A 22 -0.78 7.78 -2.49
C PHE A 22 -1.26 9.24 -2.35
N ARG A 23 -0.35 10.18 -1.99
CA ARG A 23 -0.65 11.60 -1.77
C ARG A 23 -1.84 11.85 -0.81
N VAL A 24 -1.91 11.06 0.27
CA VAL A 24 -2.95 11.16 1.30
C VAL A 24 -2.35 11.49 2.66
N SER A 25 -3.21 11.79 3.65
CA SER A 25 -2.76 11.94 5.03
C SER A 25 -2.44 10.57 5.67
N ARG A 26 -1.54 10.56 6.66
CA ARG A 26 -1.27 9.37 7.49
C ARG A 26 -2.55 8.85 8.18
N ASN A 27 -3.47 9.74 8.53
CA ASN A 27 -4.77 9.38 9.11
C ASN A 27 -5.62 8.56 8.14
N MET A 28 -5.57 8.88 6.84
CA MET A 28 -6.24 8.08 5.81
C MET A 28 -5.68 6.66 5.74
N VAL A 29 -4.35 6.50 5.83
CA VAL A 29 -3.71 5.17 5.85
C VAL A 29 -4.18 4.34 7.06
N PHE A 30 -4.31 4.96 8.24
CA PHE A 30 -4.89 4.28 9.40
C PHE A 30 -6.37 3.93 9.21
N LYS A 31 -7.14 4.80 8.55
CA LYS A 31 -8.54 4.51 8.19
C LYS A 31 -8.63 3.31 7.25
N TRP A 32 -7.82 3.27 6.19
CA TRP A 32 -7.73 2.11 5.29
C TRP A 32 -7.37 0.83 6.04
N LYS A 33 -6.42 0.90 6.98
CA LYS A 33 -6.07 -0.25 7.81
C LYS A 33 -7.27 -0.76 8.64
N LYS A 34 -8.06 0.15 9.23
CA LYS A 34 -9.30 -0.21 9.94
C LYS A 34 -10.35 -0.82 9.01
N GLU A 35 -10.38 -0.37 7.76
CA GLU A 35 -11.27 -0.87 6.71
C GLU A 35 -10.78 -2.16 6.05
N LYS A 36 -9.78 -2.83 6.63
CA LYS A 36 -9.18 -4.08 6.16
C LYS A 36 -8.46 -3.98 4.81
N ALA A 37 -7.89 -2.82 4.48
CA ALA A 37 -6.94 -2.69 3.37
C ALA A 37 -5.74 -3.64 3.54
N PRO A 38 -5.05 -4.04 2.45
CA PRO A 38 -3.85 -4.90 2.46
C PRO A 38 -2.62 -4.17 2.99
N ILE A 39 -2.72 -3.67 4.21
CA ILE A 39 -1.68 -3.00 4.97
C ILE A 39 -1.34 -3.93 6.14
N VAL A 40 -0.09 -4.35 6.25
CA VAL A 40 0.39 -5.25 7.30
C VAL A 40 1.18 -4.47 8.36
N ARG A 41 1.10 -4.92 9.61
CA ARG A 41 1.94 -4.37 10.69
C ARG A 41 3.24 -5.18 10.74
N VAL A 42 4.37 -4.51 10.58
CA VAL A 42 5.71 -5.14 10.65
C VAL A 42 6.51 -4.40 11.71
N GLY A 43 6.76 -5.09 12.83
CA GLY A 43 7.33 -4.47 14.03
C GLY A 43 6.47 -3.32 14.55
N ARG A 44 7.05 -2.12 14.64
CA ARG A 44 6.35 -0.91 15.09
C ARG A 44 5.67 -0.14 13.94
N GLY A 45 5.92 -0.49 12.69
CA GLY A 45 5.45 0.23 11.50
C GLY A 45 4.32 -0.47 10.75
N LEU A 46 3.74 0.25 9.80
CA LEU A 46 2.84 -0.29 8.77
C LEU A 46 3.60 -0.43 7.46
N GLN A 47 3.36 -1.52 6.75
CA GLN A 47 3.86 -1.76 5.41
C GLN A 47 2.72 -2.16 4.48
N ALA A 48 2.88 -1.88 3.20
CA ALA A 48 1.92 -2.29 2.17
C ALA A 48 2.65 -2.58 0.87
N ASP A 49 2.13 -3.53 0.10
CA ASP A 49 2.47 -3.61 -1.30
C ASP A 49 1.70 -2.53 -2.07
N TYR A 50 2.40 -1.75 -2.89
CA TYR A 50 1.79 -0.67 -3.66
C TYR A 50 0.69 -1.18 -4.59
N TYR A 51 0.91 -2.29 -5.30
CA TYR A 51 -0.04 -2.81 -6.28
C TYR A 51 -1.28 -3.38 -5.62
N GLU A 52 -1.12 -4.16 -4.54
CA GLU A 52 -2.26 -4.68 -3.79
C GLU A 52 -3.11 -3.56 -3.19
N LEU A 53 -2.47 -2.56 -2.59
CA LEU A 53 -3.18 -1.42 -2.01
C LEU A 53 -3.87 -0.57 -3.08
N SER A 54 -3.21 -0.33 -4.21
CA SER A 54 -3.80 0.38 -5.36
C SER A 54 -5.00 -0.37 -5.92
N LYS A 55 -4.90 -1.69 -6.10
CA LYS A 55 -6.01 -2.53 -6.55
C LYS A 55 -7.21 -2.44 -5.59
N TRP A 56 -6.97 -2.58 -4.29
CA TRP A 56 -8.00 -2.47 -3.26
C TRP A 56 -8.68 -1.09 -3.26
N LEU A 57 -7.92 -0.01 -3.52
CA LEU A 57 -8.49 1.34 -3.65
C LEU A 57 -9.36 1.48 -4.90
N ASN A 58 -8.93 0.93 -6.03
CA ASN A 58 -9.67 0.98 -7.29
C ASN A 58 -10.97 0.15 -7.25
N GLU A 59 -10.99 -0.98 -6.53
CA GLU A 59 -12.19 -1.83 -6.39
C GLU A 59 -13.28 -1.19 -5.51
N ARG A 60 -12.95 -0.12 -4.79
CA ARG A 60 -13.87 0.61 -3.90
C ARG A 60 -14.32 1.97 -4.45
N GLY A 61 -13.73 2.42 -5.55
CA GLY A 61 -14.15 3.60 -6.31
C GLY A 61 -15.17 3.23 -7.37
#